data_AF-A0A920AD61-F1
#
_entry.id   AF-A0A920AD61-F1
#
_cell.length_a   1.000
_cell.length_b   1.000
_cell.length_c   1.000
_cell.angle_alpha   90.00
_cell.angle_beta   90.00
_cell.angle_gamma   90.00
#
_symmetry.space_group_name_H-M   'P 1'
#
loop_
_entity.id
_entity.type
_entity.pdbx_description
1 polymer ?
#
loop_
_entity_poly.entity_id
_entity_poly.type
_entity_poly.pdbx_seq_one_letter_code
_entity_poly.pdbx_strand_id
1 'polypeptide(L)' 'MVISPIELGADIVIHSLTKFINGASDAVGGVVCADEEFITAMLDVNNGAGMLLGPVMDPYQSCLVY' A
#
# COMPACT_ATOMS: atom_id res chain seq x y z
N MET A 1 -4.98 -9.36 17.37
CA MET A 1 -6.24 -9.53 16.62
C MET A 1 -5.96 -9.09 15.20
N VAL A 2 -5.99 -10.00 14.25
CA VAL A 2 -5.85 -9.70 12.82
C VAL A 2 -7.25 -9.71 12.24
N ILE A 3 -7.64 -8.64 11.55
CA ILE A 3 -8.91 -8.53 10.83
C ILE A 3 -8.59 -8.37 9.35
N SER A 4 -9.43 -8.95 8.49
CA SER A 4 -9.36 -8.79 7.04
C SER A 4 -10.54 -7.94 6.60
N PRO A 5 -10.42 -6.60 6.49
CA PRO A 5 -11.56 -5.73 6.18
C PRO A 5 -12.22 -6.07 4.84
N ILE A 6 -11.47 -6.64 3.90
CA ILE A 6 -11.99 -7.08 2.60
C ILE A 6 -13.02 -8.21 2.74
N GLU A 7 -12.87 -9.11 3.71
CA GLU A 7 -13.86 -10.16 4.01
C GLU A 7 -15.14 -9.58 4.66
N LEU A 8 -15.06 -8.35 5.16
CA LEU A 8 -16.17 -7.61 5.77
C LEU A 8 -16.83 -6.63 4.77
N GLY A 9 -16.42 -6.66 3.49
CA GLY A 9 -17.00 -5.83 2.44
C GLY A 9 -16.32 -4.48 2.22
N ALA A 10 -15.08 -4.30 2.67
CA ALA A 10 -14.29 -3.12 2.30
C ALA A 10 -13.74 -3.25 0.87
N ASP A 11 -13.98 -2.25 0.03
CA ASP A 11 -13.45 -2.18 -1.34
C ASP A 11 -11.95 -1.84 -1.38
N ILE A 12 -11.50 -1.02 -0.42
CA ILE A 12 -10.12 -0.54 -0.33
C ILE A 12 -9.65 -0.63 1.11
N VAL A 13 -8.48 -1.21 1.30
CA VAL A 13 -7.80 -1.29 2.59
C VAL A 13 -6.44 -0.60 2.50
N ILE A 14 -6.18 0.33 3.42
CA ILE A 14 -4.91 1.06 3.47
C ILE A 14 -4.21 0.73 4.78
N HIS A 15 -2.95 0.33 4.68
CA HIS A 15 -2.11 0.07 5.84
C HIS A 15 -0.90 0.99 5.89
N SER A 16 -0.53 1.37 7.10
CA SER A 16 0.75 2.00 7.39
C SER A 16 1.76 0.90 7.68
N LEU A 17 2.71 0.71 6.76
CA LEU A 17 3.76 -0.29 6.90
C LEU A 17 4.69 0.05 8.07
N THR A 18 4.88 1.33 8.39
CA THR A 18 5.71 1.81 9.52
C THR A 18 5.33 1.24 10.89
N LYS A 19 4.09 0.79 11.07
CA LYS A 19 3.56 0.36 12.37
C LYS A 19 3.84 -1.13 12.59
N PHE A 20 2.81 -1.86 13.00
CA PHE A 20 2.87 -3.27 13.33
C PHE A 20 3.24 -4.19 12.17
N ILE A 21 3.09 -3.74 10.91
CA ILE A 21 3.45 -4.55 9.74
C ILE A 21 4.96 -4.61 9.59
N ASN A 22 5.68 -3.48 9.61
CA ASN A 22 7.14 -3.49 9.70
C ASN A 22 7.57 -4.06 11.06
N GLY A 23 7.06 -3.52 12.17
CA GLY A 23 7.40 -4.00 13.52
C GLY A 23 8.83 -3.68 14.00
N ALA A 24 9.79 -3.44 13.10
CA ALA A 24 11.19 -3.10 13.44
C ALA A 24 11.46 -1.59 13.55
N SER A 25 10.50 -0.73 13.17
CA SER A 25 10.61 0.75 13.24
C SER A 25 11.77 1.36 12.43
N ASP A 26 12.25 0.65 11.41
CA ASP A 26 13.39 1.00 10.56
C ASP A 26 13.00 1.26 9.08
N ALA A 27 11.71 1.21 8.77
CA ALA A 27 11.16 1.49 7.45
C ALA A 27 9.89 2.34 7.52
N VAL A 28 9.72 3.28 6.59
CA VAL A 28 8.55 4.14 6.47
C VAL A 28 7.82 3.86 5.15
N GLY A 29 6.52 3.63 5.23
CA GLY A 29 5.73 3.33 4.05
C GLY A 29 4.25 3.10 4.29
N GLY A 30 3.53 3.00 3.19
CA GLY A 30 2.13 2.62 3.16
C GLY A 30 1.87 1.64 2.02
N VAL A 31 0.79 0.89 2.14
CA VAL A 31 0.30 0.01 1.08
C VAL A 31 -1.21 0.20 0.93
N VAL A 32 -1.67 0.15 -0.32
CA VAL A 32 -3.08 0.15 -0.69
C VAL A 32 -3.39 -1.23 -1.25
N CYS A 33 -4.41 -1.88 -0.69
CA CYS A 33 -4.91 -3.18 -1.12
C CYS A 33 -6.34 -2.99 -1.61
N ALA A 34 -6.57 -3.26 -2.88
CA ALA A 34 -7.86 -3.18 -3.56
C ALA A 34 -7.87 -4.17 -4.72
N ASP A 35 -8.94 -4.18 -5.51
CA ASP A 35 -8.99 -4.96 -6.75
C ASP A 35 -8.01 -4.47 -7.82
N GLU A 36 -7.80 -5.31 -8.84
CA GLU A 36 -6.87 -5.03 -9.93
C GLU A 36 -7.28 -3.79 -10.73
N GLU A 37 -8.58 -3.57 -10.92
CA GLU A 37 -9.11 -2.42 -11.66
C GLU A 37 -8.75 -1.10 -10.98
N PHE A 38 -8.97 -1.00 -9.67
CA PHE A 38 -8.64 0.18 -8.88
C PHE A 38 -7.13 0.42 -8.82
N ILE A 39 -6.34 -0.63 -8.59
CA ILE A 39 -4.87 -0.50 -8.54
C ILE A 39 -4.33 -0.07 -9.91
N THR A 40 -4.84 -0.62 -11.01
CA THR A 40 -4.44 -0.22 -12.36
C THR A 40 -4.81 1.23 -12.65
N ALA A 41 -6.00 1.67 -12.25
CA ALA A 41 -6.42 3.07 -12.38
C ALA A 41 -5.52 4.03 -11.57
N MET A 42 -5.09 3.62 -10.37
CA MET A 42 -4.13 4.40 -9.58
C MET A 42 -2.73 4.50 -10.24
N LEU A 43 -2.33 3.47 -10.99
CA LEU A 43 -1.04 3.39 -11.68
C LEU A 43 -1.10 3.89 -13.13
N ASP A 44 -2.22 4.42 -13.60
CA ASP A 44 -2.34 4.99 -14.94
C ASP A 44 -1.34 6.14 -15.14
N VAL A 45 -0.62 6.12 -16.27
CA VAL A 45 0.47 7.08 -16.53
C VAL A 45 -0.01 8.50 -16.80
N ASN A 46 -1.28 8.67 -17.20
CA ASN A 46 -1.82 9.96 -17.60
C ASN A 46 -2.64 10.61 -16.47
N ASN A 47 -3.36 9.80 -15.70
CA ASN A 47 -4.35 10.26 -14.72
C ASN A 47 -4.20 9.61 -13.35
N GLY A 48 -3.35 8.58 -13.21
CA GLY A 48 -3.19 7.82 -11.99
C GLY A 48 -2.38 8.58 -10.93
N ALA A 49 -2.93 8.70 -9.73
CA ALA A 49 -2.28 9.39 -8.63
C ALA A 49 -0.90 8.79 -8.27
N GLY A 50 -0.71 7.48 -8.45
CA GLY A 50 0.57 6.81 -8.23
C GLY A 50 1.67 7.27 -9.19
N MET A 51 1.33 7.49 -10.46
CA MET A 51 2.31 7.96 -11.45
C MET A 51 2.50 9.48 -11.42
N LEU A 52 1.44 10.23 -11.13
CA LEU A 52 1.48 11.70 -11.13
C LEU A 52 2.13 12.29 -9.88
N LEU A 53 1.88 11.70 -8.71
CA LEU A 53 2.44 12.18 -7.44
C LEU A 53 3.75 11.49 -7.07
N GLY A 54 4.09 10.38 -7.76
CA GLY A 54 5.28 9.57 -7.51
C GLY A 54 5.47 9.03 -6.08
N PRO A 55 4.44 8.60 -5.33
CA PRO A 55 4.60 8.05 -3.99
C PRO A 55 5.08 6.58 -4.05
N VAL A 56 6.18 6.32 -4.76
CA VAL A 56 6.75 4.99 -4.93
C VAL A 56 7.75 4.70 -3.83
N MET A 57 7.61 3.55 -3.17
CA MET A 57 8.56 3.07 -2.18
C MET A 57 9.85 2.61 -2.85
N ASP A 58 11.01 2.97 -2.30
CA ASP A 58 12.29 2.48 -2.78
C ASP A 58 12.50 0.99 -2.43
N PRO A 59 13.30 0.25 -3.23
CA PRO A 59 13.47 -1.19 -3.04
C PRO A 59 14.16 -1.56 -1.72
N TYR A 60 14.95 -0.67 -1.12
CA TYR A 60 15.59 -0.97 0.16
C TYR A 60 14.56 -0.98 1.29
N GLN A 61 13.73 0.06 1.38
CA GLN A 61 12.62 0.11 2.35
C GLN A 61 11.62 -1.03 2.15
N SER A 62 11.35 -1.41 0.89
CA SER A 62 10.49 -2.55 0.56
C SER A 62 11.03 -3.88 1.13
N CYS A 63 12.35 -4.10 1.07
CA CYS A 63 12.97 -5.31 1.60
C CYS A 63 12.98 -5.38 3.13
N LEU A 64 12.83 -4.25 3.82
CA LEU A 64 12.79 -4.21 5.29
C LEU A 64 11.42 -4.61 5.85
N VAL A 65 10.36 -4.57 5.03
CA VAL A 65 9.00 -4.97 5.43
C VAL A 65 8.82 -6.46 5.12
N TYR A 66 8.64 -7.29 6.15
CA TYR A 66 8.56 -8.76 6.08
C TYR A 66 7.15 -9.32 6.32
#